data_AF-N0B1L6-F1
#
_entry.id   AF-N0B1L6-F1
#
_cell.length_a   1.000
_cell.length_b   1.000
_cell.length_c   1.000
_cell.angle_alpha   90.00
_cell.angle_beta   90.00
_cell.angle_gamma   90.00
#
_symmetry.space_group_name_H-M   'P 1'
#
loop_
_entity.id
_entity.type
_entity.pdbx_description
1 polymer ?
#
loop_
_entity_poly.entity_id
_entity_poly.type
_entity_poly.pdbx_seq_one_letter_code
_entity_poly.pdbx_strand_id
1 'polypeptide(L)'
;MVRQQNASWPTGSQSSANAGRTADNRSNGSGNGYSSGDGYRNDYGSSSERNVPGQFDYYALVLSWSPTYCAEKGEDDDAQCNRRDGRRYSFVLHGLWPQYESGYPSDCRLSRRPFVPENVITSMLDVMPNRGLVIHEYRTHGTCSGLDPARYFTTAHRLFDSINIPQRFRNPFESQLVAPSDIRREFLQANPNFKPDMIAVVCSGADKGLKEVRLCVSKDGQPRTCGQNENQSKLCSTDRVFIPPTRSAASQDSPGRRSPPADTGPASTGQQSPLPGPRMDYDYGRRAQ
;
A
#
# COMPACT_ATOMS: atom_id res chain seq x y z
N MET A 1 4.60 -29.52 -17.21
CA MET A 1 5.75 -29.88 -16.35
C MET A 1 6.79 -28.79 -16.46
N VAL A 2 6.84 -27.86 -15.51
CA VAL A 2 7.86 -26.80 -15.47
C VAL A 2 8.70 -27.03 -14.22
N ARG A 3 10.00 -27.21 -14.43
CA ARG A 3 11.02 -27.49 -13.42
C ARG A 3 11.07 -26.36 -12.38
N GLN A 4 10.86 -26.71 -11.12
CA GLN A 4 11.26 -25.89 -9.97
C GLN A 4 12.79 -25.85 -9.94
N GLN A 5 13.37 -24.64 -9.96
CA GLN A 5 14.78 -24.45 -9.70
C GLN A 5 14.93 -24.05 -8.23
N ASN A 6 15.57 -24.92 -7.45
CA ASN A 6 15.93 -24.67 -6.06
C ASN A 6 17.02 -23.59 -6.01
N ALA A 7 16.68 -22.40 -5.52
CA ALA A 7 17.66 -21.36 -5.22
C ALA A 7 18.34 -21.69 -3.88
N SER A 8 19.66 -21.89 -3.92
CA SER A 8 20.50 -22.14 -2.74
C SER A 8 21.02 -20.81 -2.16
N TRP A 9 20.92 -20.64 -0.85
CA TRP A 9 21.30 -19.43 -0.11
C TRP A 9 22.73 -19.56 0.46
N PRO A 10 23.60 -18.55 0.35
CA PRO A 10 24.91 -18.57 1.02
C PRO A 10 24.78 -18.11 2.48
N THR A 11 25.15 -18.97 3.42
CA THR A 11 25.27 -18.69 4.85
C THR A 11 26.64 -18.06 5.14
N GLY A 12 26.67 -16.82 5.64
CA GLY A 12 27.88 -16.15 6.09
C GLY A 12 27.79 -15.76 7.56
N SER A 13 28.42 -16.53 8.44
CA SER A 13 28.61 -16.24 9.86
C SER A 13 29.98 -15.59 10.10
N GLN A 14 30.02 -14.41 10.72
CA GLN A 14 31.23 -13.90 11.35
C GLN A 14 30.92 -13.36 12.74
N SER A 15 31.54 -14.02 13.72
CA SER A 15 31.62 -13.67 15.13
C SER A 15 32.81 -12.73 15.37
N SER A 16 32.62 -11.64 16.10
CA SER A 16 33.73 -10.89 16.71
C SER A 16 33.31 -10.33 18.07
N ALA A 17 33.97 -10.83 19.11
CA ALA A 17 33.95 -10.30 20.47
C ALA A 17 34.75 -8.99 20.55
N ASN A 18 34.34 -8.04 21.40
CA ASN A 18 35.33 -7.22 22.10
C ASN A 18 34.83 -6.64 23.43
N ALA A 19 35.81 -6.49 24.32
CA ALA A 19 35.76 -6.20 25.73
C ALA A 19 35.30 -4.78 26.08
N GLY A 20 34.73 -4.66 27.28
CA GLY A 20 34.22 -3.41 27.84
C GLY A 20 35.27 -2.40 28.26
N ARG A 21 34.78 -1.20 28.60
CA ARG A 21 35.37 -0.22 29.51
C ARG A 21 34.27 0.71 30.00
N THR A 22 34.10 0.76 31.31
CA THR A 22 33.27 1.69 32.07
C THR A 22 33.93 3.07 32.12
N ALA A 23 33.12 4.12 32.02
CA ALA A 23 33.51 5.46 32.46
C ALA A 23 32.26 6.23 32.91
N ASP A 24 32.21 6.47 34.22
CA ASP A 24 31.29 7.40 34.87
C ASP A 24 31.52 8.83 34.38
N ASN A 25 30.45 9.62 34.21
CA ASN A 25 30.53 11.02 34.62
C ASN A 25 29.15 11.60 34.97
N ARG A 26 29.06 12.15 36.18
CA ARG A 26 27.94 12.97 36.67
C ARG A 26 28.24 14.44 36.40
N SER A 27 27.23 15.20 36.00
CA SER A 27 26.74 16.42 36.68
C SER A 27 26.23 17.53 35.74
N ASN A 28 24.92 17.77 35.87
CA ASN A 28 24.20 19.02 36.13
C ASN A 28 24.42 20.29 35.26
N GLY A 29 23.32 20.79 34.69
CA GLY A 29 23.19 22.13 34.13
C GLY A 29 21.74 22.45 33.74
N SER A 30 21.04 23.21 34.57
CA SER A 30 19.66 23.70 34.38
C SER A 30 19.55 24.90 33.44
N GLY A 31 18.44 24.99 32.68
CA GLY A 31 17.77 26.28 32.40
C GLY A 31 17.35 26.59 30.96
N ASN A 32 16.03 26.49 30.71
CA ASN A 32 15.16 27.26 29.78
C ASN A 32 15.45 27.22 28.26
N GLY A 33 14.52 26.96 27.33
CA GLY A 33 13.07 26.81 27.35
C GLY A 33 12.48 27.44 26.08
N TYR A 34 12.11 26.64 25.08
CA TYR A 34 11.18 27.03 24.01
C TYR A 34 10.36 25.80 23.60
N SER A 35 9.04 25.90 23.79
CA SER A 35 8.06 24.83 23.62
C SER A 35 7.57 24.78 22.18
N SER A 36 7.54 23.59 21.56
CA SER A 36 6.75 23.30 20.36
C SER A 36 6.61 21.79 20.15
N GLY A 37 5.36 21.31 20.11
CA GLY A 37 4.96 20.11 19.36
C GLY A 37 4.84 18.81 20.16
N ASP A 38 3.61 18.32 20.27
CA ASP A 38 3.20 17.10 20.97
C ASP A 38 3.93 15.84 20.48
N GLY A 39 4.84 15.34 21.31
CA GLY A 39 5.52 14.07 21.12
C GLY A 39 4.91 12.97 21.98
N TYR A 40 4.33 11.96 21.36
CA TYR A 40 4.07 10.67 22.00
C TYR A 40 5.42 10.04 22.40
N ARG A 41 5.81 10.21 23.66
CA ARG A 41 7.04 9.63 24.24
C ARG A 41 6.85 8.12 24.45
N ASN A 42 7.44 7.33 23.55
CA ASN A 42 7.69 5.91 23.80
C ASN A 42 8.88 5.78 24.75
N ASP A 43 8.60 5.51 26.03
CA ASP A 43 9.60 5.12 27.02
C ASP A 43 9.84 3.60 26.95
N TYR A 44 10.78 3.21 26.09
CA TYR A 44 11.40 1.88 26.12
C TYR A 44 12.89 2.09 25.83
N GLY A 45 13.73 1.72 26.79
CA GLY A 45 15.20 1.77 26.83
C GLY A 45 15.95 2.16 25.56
N SER A 46 16.83 3.16 25.70
CA SER A 46 17.85 3.63 24.74
C SER A 46 17.63 3.21 23.27
N SER A 47 16.86 4.01 22.54
CA SER A 47 16.54 3.80 21.12
C SER A 47 17.76 3.77 20.17
N SER A 48 18.97 4.04 20.65
CA SER A 48 20.20 3.97 19.84
C SER A 48 20.66 2.53 19.58
N GLU A 49 20.35 1.57 20.46
CA GLU A 49 20.79 0.17 20.31
C GLU A 49 19.85 -0.67 19.43
N ARG A 50 18.62 -0.20 19.19
CA ARG A 50 17.58 -0.91 18.41
C ARG A 50 17.45 -0.47 16.95
N ASN A 51 18.29 0.44 16.46
CA ASN A 51 18.25 0.91 15.06
C ASN A 51 19.59 0.66 14.37
N VAL A 52 20.07 -0.58 14.48
CA VAL A 52 21.37 -0.99 13.94
C VAL A 52 21.17 -1.74 12.63
N PRO A 53 21.79 -1.29 11.51
CA PRO A 53 21.72 -2.01 10.24
C PRO A 53 22.09 -3.50 10.38
N GLY A 54 21.24 -4.38 9.82
CA GLY A 54 21.45 -5.83 9.84
C GLY A 54 20.97 -6.54 11.11
N GLN A 55 20.68 -5.80 12.19
CA GLN A 55 20.19 -6.35 13.45
C GLN A 55 18.67 -6.28 13.53
N PHE A 56 18.04 -7.39 13.14
CA PHE A 56 16.59 -7.62 13.13
C PHE A 56 16.33 -9.13 13.08
N ASP A 57 15.09 -9.59 13.21
CA ASP A 57 14.74 -11.01 13.33
C ASP A 57 14.14 -11.59 12.04
N TYR A 58 13.32 -10.80 11.33
CA TYR A 58 12.66 -11.21 10.09
C TYR A 58 12.24 -10.02 9.23
N TYR A 59 11.70 -10.30 8.05
CA TYR A 59 11.05 -9.29 7.21
C TYR A 59 9.53 -9.48 7.22
N ALA A 60 8.81 -8.36 7.29
CA ALA A 60 7.43 -8.29 6.82
C ALA A 60 7.43 -7.80 5.36
N LEU A 61 6.98 -8.64 4.44
CA LEU A 61 6.66 -8.23 3.07
C LEU A 61 5.26 -7.64 3.07
N VAL A 62 5.15 -6.35 2.73
CA VAL A 62 3.90 -5.59 2.86
C VAL A 62 3.32 -5.32 1.49
N LEU A 63 2.14 -5.88 1.22
CA LEU A 63 1.38 -5.68 0.00
C LEU A 63 0.25 -4.71 0.28
N SER A 64 0.26 -3.54 -0.36
CA SER A 64 -0.79 -2.52 -0.20
C SER A 64 -1.89 -2.70 -1.23
N TRP A 65 -3.16 -2.57 -0.80
CA TRP A 65 -4.30 -2.55 -1.70
C TRP A 65 -4.49 -1.16 -2.31
N SER A 66 -4.02 -0.99 -3.55
CA SER A 66 -4.01 0.30 -4.24
C SER A 66 -5.37 1.00 -4.30
N PRO A 67 -6.51 0.32 -4.51
CA PRO A 67 -7.80 1.00 -4.55
C PRO A 67 -8.19 1.70 -3.23
N THR A 68 -7.88 1.11 -2.07
CA THR A 68 -8.10 1.79 -0.78
C THR A 68 -7.12 2.95 -0.61
N TYR A 69 -5.84 2.74 -0.94
CA TYR A 69 -4.83 3.80 -0.89
C TYR A 69 -5.25 5.02 -1.72
N CYS A 70 -5.72 4.80 -2.96
CA CYS A 70 -6.14 5.88 -3.85
C CYS A 70 -7.42 6.58 -3.39
N ALA A 71 -8.35 5.85 -2.77
CA ALA A 71 -9.53 6.46 -2.15
C ALA A 71 -9.15 7.36 -0.95
N GLU A 72 -8.13 6.98 -0.17
CA GLU A 72 -7.62 7.76 0.97
C GLU A 72 -6.74 8.96 0.54
N LYS A 73 -5.95 8.79 -0.52
CA LYS A 73 -5.00 9.83 -1.00
C LYS A 73 -5.60 10.87 -1.92
N GLY A 74 -6.70 10.57 -2.62
CA GLY A 74 -7.25 11.46 -3.63
C GLY A 74 -6.30 11.64 -4.81
N GLU A 75 -6.15 12.88 -5.29
CA GLU A 75 -5.38 13.19 -6.51
C GLU A 75 -3.86 13.38 -6.28
N ASP A 76 -3.37 13.23 -5.06
CA ASP A 76 -1.98 13.54 -4.69
C ASP A 76 -0.93 12.50 -5.17
N ASP A 77 -1.36 11.42 -5.82
CA ASP A 77 -0.47 10.39 -6.40
C ASP A 77 -0.90 9.99 -7.81
N ASP A 78 -0.58 10.82 -8.80
CA ASP A 78 -0.92 10.54 -10.20
C ASP A 78 -0.29 9.24 -10.74
N ALA A 79 0.89 8.88 -10.23
CA ALA A 79 1.65 7.75 -10.73
C ALA A 79 0.98 6.40 -10.39
N GLN A 80 0.33 6.31 -9.23
CA GLN A 80 -0.45 5.13 -8.83
C GLN A 80 -1.96 5.29 -9.09
N CYS A 81 -2.52 6.47 -8.82
CA CYS A 81 -3.96 6.66 -8.67
C CYS A 81 -4.63 7.37 -9.85
N ASN A 82 -3.91 8.16 -10.66
CA ASN A 82 -4.48 8.92 -11.80
C ASN A 82 -3.78 8.63 -13.15
N ARG A 83 -3.40 7.38 -13.39
CA ARG A 83 -2.77 6.95 -14.64
C ARG A 83 -3.66 7.05 -15.89
N ARG A 84 -3.11 7.67 -16.94
CA ARG A 84 -3.78 7.79 -18.25
C ARG A 84 -3.57 6.62 -19.19
N ASP A 85 -2.68 5.68 -18.86
CA ASP A 85 -2.37 4.50 -19.67
C ASP A 85 -3.36 3.33 -19.48
N GLY A 86 -4.39 3.53 -18.65
CA GLY A 86 -5.41 2.52 -18.37
C GLY A 86 -4.98 1.41 -17.42
N ARG A 87 -3.71 1.37 -16.97
CA ARG A 87 -3.22 0.36 -16.02
C ARG A 87 -3.95 0.47 -14.69
N ARG A 88 -4.37 -0.68 -14.15
CA ARG A 88 -5.02 -0.79 -12.84
C ARG A 88 -4.08 -1.49 -11.88
N TYR A 89 -3.95 -0.96 -10.68
CA TYR A 89 -3.23 -1.62 -9.60
C TYR A 89 -4.19 -2.24 -8.62
N SER A 90 -3.95 -3.51 -8.31
CA SER A 90 -4.59 -4.25 -7.22
C SER A 90 -3.67 -4.22 -5.99
N PHE A 91 -2.95 -5.32 -5.73
CA PHE A 91 -1.87 -5.31 -4.75
C PHE A 91 -0.59 -4.79 -5.38
N VAL A 92 0.04 -3.85 -4.71
CA VAL A 92 1.38 -3.33 -5.02
C VAL A 92 2.30 -3.61 -3.85
N LEU A 93 3.60 -3.68 -4.11
CA LEU A 93 4.58 -3.74 -3.04
C LEU A 93 4.59 -2.39 -2.31
N HIS A 94 4.27 -2.41 -1.01
CA HIS A 94 4.49 -1.25 -0.15
C HIS A 94 5.96 -1.22 0.26
N GLY A 95 6.47 -2.34 0.79
CA GLY A 95 7.86 -2.42 1.23
C GLY A 95 8.24 -3.78 1.80
N LEU A 96 9.52 -3.90 2.13
CA LEU A 96 10.13 -5.06 2.78
C LEU A 96 10.73 -4.64 4.11
N TRP A 97 9.99 -4.80 5.21
CA TRP A 97 10.35 -4.15 6.46
C TRP A 97 11.09 -5.09 7.40
N PRO A 98 12.34 -4.78 7.79
CA PRO A 98 12.97 -5.46 8.91
C PRO A 98 12.10 -5.33 10.18
N GLN A 99 11.93 -6.43 10.91
CA GLN A 99 11.13 -6.51 12.12
C GLN A 99 11.93 -7.18 13.24
N TYR A 100 11.65 -6.78 14.48
CA TYR A 100 11.96 -7.60 15.65
C TYR A 100 10.77 -8.51 15.97
N GLU A 101 10.97 -9.52 16.83
CA GLU A 101 9.85 -10.29 17.40
C GLU A 101 8.84 -9.37 18.12
N SER A 102 9.31 -8.24 18.65
CA SER A 102 8.47 -7.15 19.18
C SER A 102 9.06 -5.79 18.82
N GLY A 103 8.30 -4.97 18.08
CA GLY A 103 8.78 -3.71 17.51
C GLY A 103 9.60 -3.90 16.23
N TYR A 104 10.19 -2.83 15.72
CA TYR A 104 10.97 -2.84 14.48
C TYR A 104 12.04 -1.74 14.51
N PRO A 105 13.17 -1.94 13.82
CA PRO A 105 14.12 -0.87 13.58
C PRO A 105 13.60 0.08 12.49
N SER A 106 13.93 1.37 12.59
CA SER A 106 13.66 2.36 11.55
C SER A 106 14.79 3.39 11.46
N ASP A 107 14.92 4.01 10.28
CA ASP A 107 15.84 5.13 10.01
C ASP A 107 17.28 4.83 10.47
N CYS A 108 17.74 3.60 10.24
CA CYS A 108 19.02 3.13 10.74
C CYS A 108 20.17 3.97 10.16
N ARG A 109 21.06 4.41 11.06
CA ARG A 109 22.13 5.35 10.70
C ARG A 109 23.19 4.66 9.83
N LEU A 110 23.48 5.26 8.68
CA LEU A 110 24.56 4.87 7.79
C LEU A 110 25.69 5.89 7.84
N SER A 111 26.91 5.50 7.47
CA SER A 111 28.08 6.41 7.40
C SER A 111 27.92 7.51 6.35
N ARG A 112 27.02 7.34 5.39
CA ARG A 112 26.67 8.32 4.36
C ARG A 112 25.16 8.47 4.30
N ARG A 113 24.71 9.62 3.81
CA ARG A 113 23.27 9.85 3.57
C ARG A 113 22.72 8.75 2.64
N PRO A 114 21.61 8.08 3.01
CA PRO A 114 20.99 7.08 2.16
C PRO A 114 20.62 7.69 0.79
N PHE A 115 20.96 6.97 -0.28
CA PHE A 115 20.68 7.37 -1.66
C PHE A 115 20.27 6.14 -2.46
N VAL A 116 19.21 6.27 -3.26
CA VAL A 116 18.73 5.22 -4.17
C VAL A 116 19.05 5.65 -5.60
N PRO A 117 19.89 4.90 -6.34
CA PRO A 117 20.20 5.21 -7.74
C PRO A 117 18.95 5.19 -8.64
N GLU A 118 18.96 6.03 -9.68
CA GLU A 118 17.81 6.18 -10.58
C GLU A 118 17.37 4.86 -11.23
N ASN A 119 18.33 4.08 -11.69
CA ASN A 119 18.06 2.78 -12.31
C ASN A 119 17.37 1.80 -11.36
N VAL A 120 17.67 1.86 -10.05
CA VAL A 120 17.02 1.05 -9.02
C VAL A 120 15.60 1.54 -8.75
N ILE A 121 15.38 2.86 -8.81
CA ILE A 121 14.03 3.42 -8.69
C ILE A 121 13.18 2.95 -9.87
N THR A 122 13.66 3.15 -11.10
CA THR A 122 12.91 2.79 -12.31
C THR A 122 12.58 1.29 -12.35
N SER A 123 13.50 0.42 -11.89
CA SER A 123 13.26 -1.03 -11.86
C SER A 123 12.18 -1.49 -10.89
N MET A 124 11.71 -0.62 -9.99
CA MET A 124 10.66 -0.94 -9.03
C MET A 124 9.30 -0.37 -9.41
N LEU A 125 9.20 0.52 -10.40
CA LEU A 125 7.94 1.25 -10.69
C LEU A 125 6.83 0.36 -11.27
N ASP A 126 7.14 -0.88 -11.63
CA ASP A 126 6.17 -1.89 -12.04
C ASP A 126 5.38 -2.47 -10.86
N VAL A 127 5.99 -2.57 -9.68
CA VAL A 127 5.38 -3.12 -8.44
C VAL A 127 5.25 -2.11 -7.31
N MET A 128 6.00 -1.00 -7.34
CA MET A 128 5.96 0.15 -6.42
C MET A 128 5.73 1.43 -7.25
N PRO A 129 4.49 1.76 -7.63
CA PRO A 129 4.21 2.72 -8.70
C PRO A 129 4.32 4.19 -8.28
N ASN A 130 5.25 4.51 -7.37
CA ASN A 130 5.55 5.87 -6.94
C ASN A 130 7.05 5.99 -6.59
N ARG A 131 7.74 6.92 -7.24
CA ARG A 131 9.17 7.20 -6.99
C ARG A 131 9.46 7.58 -5.53
N GLY A 132 8.63 8.44 -4.97
CA GLY A 132 8.76 8.91 -3.59
C GLY A 132 8.62 7.77 -2.59
N LEU A 133 7.73 6.81 -2.87
CA LEU A 133 7.60 5.59 -2.10
C LEU A 133 8.91 4.80 -2.08
N VAL A 134 9.51 4.51 -3.24
CA VAL A 134 10.79 3.77 -3.31
C VAL A 134 11.88 4.45 -2.47
N ILE A 135 12.00 5.78 -2.56
CA ILE A 135 13.01 6.52 -1.78
C ILE A 135 12.69 6.45 -0.28
N HIS A 136 11.42 6.62 0.11
CA HIS A 136 10.98 6.56 1.50
C HIS A 136 11.27 5.19 2.10
N GLU A 137 10.86 4.12 1.43
CA GLU A 137 11.00 2.74 1.90
C GLU A 137 12.46 2.35 2.13
N TYR A 138 13.37 2.74 1.25
CA TYR A 138 14.78 2.49 1.50
C TYR A 138 15.30 3.28 2.70
N ARG A 139 14.95 4.57 2.81
CA ARG A 139 15.44 5.42 3.89
C ARG A 139 14.96 4.91 5.26
N THR A 140 13.68 4.62 5.39
CA THR A 140 13.04 4.24 6.66
C THR A 140 13.33 2.77 7.02
N HIS A 141 13.23 1.85 6.06
CA HIS A 141 13.29 0.41 6.32
C HIS A 141 14.52 -0.27 5.68
N GLY A 142 14.84 0.09 4.43
CA GLY A 142 15.97 -0.51 3.72
C GLY A 142 17.32 -0.31 4.40
N THR A 143 17.57 0.86 4.99
CA THR A 143 18.80 1.15 5.77
C THR A 143 19.00 0.17 6.94
N CYS A 144 17.92 -0.34 7.53
CA CYS A 144 17.96 -1.28 8.64
C CYS A 144 18.24 -2.72 8.21
N SER A 145 18.09 -3.05 6.93
CA SER A 145 18.39 -4.39 6.41
C SER A 145 19.88 -4.71 6.39
N GLY A 146 20.75 -3.69 6.40
CA GLY A 146 22.18 -3.84 6.16
C GLY A 146 22.56 -4.09 4.69
N LEU A 147 21.58 -4.09 3.78
CA LEU A 147 21.79 -4.21 2.34
C LEU A 147 21.94 -2.83 1.69
N ASP A 148 22.73 -2.77 0.61
CA ASP A 148 22.70 -1.62 -0.30
C ASP A 148 21.34 -1.55 -1.04
N PRO A 149 20.99 -0.39 -1.65
CA PRO A 149 19.67 -0.21 -2.27
C PRO A 149 19.38 -1.23 -3.38
N ALA A 150 20.36 -1.56 -4.21
CA ALA A 150 20.15 -2.48 -5.32
C ALA A 150 19.83 -3.89 -4.82
N ARG A 151 20.56 -4.38 -3.81
CA ARG A 151 20.29 -5.68 -3.18
C ARG A 151 18.97 -5.69 -2.42
N TYR A 152 18.67 -4.63 -1.66
CA TYR A 152 17.41 -4.51 -0.92
C TYR A 152 16.20 -4.62 -1.87
N PHE A 153 16.17 -3.81 -2.93
CA PHE A 153 15.06 -3.81 -3.87
C PHE A 153 14.99 -5.06 -4.74
N THR A 154 16.14 -5.64 -5.12
CA THR A 154 16.14 -6.95 -5.82
C THR A 154 15.53 -8.04 -4.94
N THR A 155 15.84 -8.05 -3.64
CA THR A 155 15.24 -9.00 -2.68
C THR A 155 13.75 -8.75 -2.51
N ALA A 156 13.35 -7.49 -2.32
CA ALA A 156 11.94 -7.13 -2.14
C ALA A 156 11.08 -7.48 -3.36
N HIS A 157 11.58 -7.19 -4.57
CA HIS A 157 10.92 -7.52 -5.84
C HIS A 157 10.78 -9.04 -6.01
N ARG A 158 11.86 -9.81 -5.83
CA ARG A 158 11.82 -11.29 -5.88
C ARG A 158 10.84 -11.92 -4.89
N LEU A 159 10.77 -11.37 -3.68
CA LEU A 159 9.83 -11.85 -2.67
C LEU A 159 8.39 -11.54 -3.08
N PHE A 160 8.12 -10.34 -3.59
CA PHE A 160 6.81 -9.98 -4.13
C PHE A 160 6.39 -10.89 -5.28
N ASP A 161 7.27 -11.14 -6.25
CA ASP A 161 7.01 -12.05 -7.38
C ASP A 161 6.76 -13.51 -6.96
N SER A 162 7.29 -13.92 -5.80
CA SER A 162 7.05 -15.26 -5.25
C SER A 162 5.65 -15.44 -4.64
N ILE A 163 4.92 -14.35 -4.38
CA ILE A 163 3.59 -14.40 -3.77
C ILE A 163 2.52 -14.46 -4.86
N ASN A 164 1.75 -15.55 -4.87
CA ASN A 164 0.58 -15.69 -5.71
C ASN A 164 -0.58 -14.88 -5.14
N ILE A 165 -0.98 -13.81 -5.83
CA ILE A 165 -2.19 -13.06 -5.49
C ILE A 165 -3.43 -13.89 -5.86
N PRO A 166 -4.37 -14.13 -4.92
CA PRO A 166 -5.60 -14.88 -5.19
C PRO A 166 -6.43 -14.25 -6.32
N GLN A 167 -7.10 -15.09 -7.11
CA GLN A 167 -7.79 -14.66 -8.33
C GLN A 167 -8.81 -13.53 -8.08
N ARG A 168 -9.53 -13.55 -6.95
CA ARG A 168 -10.51 -12.50 -6.59
C ARG A 168 -9.90 -11.10 -6.48
N PHE A 169 -8.60 -11.01 -6.21
CA PHE A 169 -7.90 -9.75 -5.92
C PHE A 169 -7.10 -9.23 -7.11
N ARG A 170 -6.90 -10.02 -8.17
CA ARG A 170 -6.02 -9.63 -9.29
C ARG A 170 -6.54 -8.41 -10.04
N ASN A 171 -7.84 -8.40 -10.36
CA ASN A 171 -8.51 -7.31 -11.08
C ASN A 171 -10.03 -7.31 -10.79
N PRO A 172 -10.47 -7.11 -9.53
CA PRO A 172 -11.88 -7.05 -9.20
C PRO A 172 -12.52 -5.79 -9.80
N PHE A 173 -13.66 -5.97 -10.46
CA PHE A 173 -14.43 -4.88 -11.07
C PHE A 173 -15.56 -4.37 -10.17
N GLU A 174 -15.94 -5.14 -9.15
CA GLU A 174 -16.99 -4.80 -8.18
C GLU A 174 -16.41 -4.71 -6.77
N SER A 175 -17.04 -3.87 -5.94
CA SER A 175 -16.74 -3.81 -4.51
C SER A 175 -17.20 -5.09 -3.82
N GLN A 176 -16.48 -5.47 -2.78
CA GLN A 176 -16.77 -6.68 -2.01
C GLN A 176 -16.76 -6.37 -0.52
N LEU A 177 -17.52 -7.14 0.24
CA LEU A 177 -17.51 -7.13 1.70
C LEU A 177 -17.14 -8.53 2.20
N VAL A 178 -15.98 -8.67 2.82
CA VAL A 178 -15.33 -9.98 3.03
C VAL A 178 -14.84 -10.08 4.47
N ALA A 179 -14.93 -11.26 5.11
CA ALA A 179 -14.31 -11.41 6.43
C ALA A 179 -12.76 -11.41 6.31
N PRO A 180 -12.00 -10.79 7.24
CA PRO A 180 -10.55 -10.85 7.23
C PRO A 180 -9.99 -12.28 7.18
N SER A 181 -10.68 -13.22 7.85
CA SER A 181 -10.34 -14.65 7.84
C SER A 181 -10.48 -15.29 6.47
N ASP A 182 -11.44 -14.85 5.65
CA ASP A 182 -11.62 -15.33 4.28
C ASP A 182 -10.50 -14.81 3.37
N ILE A 183 -10.11 -13.53 3.52
CA ILE A 183 -8.97 -12.93 2.81
C ILE A 183 -7.71 -13.74 3.10
N ARG A 184 -7.41 -13.98 4.38
CA ARG A 184 -6.25 -14.78 4.80
C ARG A 184 -6.32 -16.20 4.25
N ARG A 185 -7.48 -16.86 4.31
CA ARG A 185 -7.65 -18.22 3.79
C ARG A 185 -7.35 -18.31 2.30
N GLU A 186 -7.78 -17.35 1.50
CA GLU A 186 -7.51 -17.35 0.07
C GLU A 186 -6.03 -17.12 -0.25
N PHE A 187 -5.35 -16.25 0.49
CA PHE A 187 -3.90 -16.12 0.38
C PHE A 187 -3.18 -17.43 0.72
N LEU A 188 -3.62 -18.16 1.75
CA LEU A 188 -3.06 -19.47 2.10
C LEU A 188 -3.34 -20.53 1.03
N GLN A 189 -4.52 -20.51 0.41
CA GLN A 189 -4.86 -21.41 -0.71
C GLN A 189 -3.98 -21.15 -1.94
N ALA A 190 -3.69 -19.89 -2.23
CA ALA A 190 -2.81 -19.50 -3.34
C ALA A 190 -1.32 -19.73 -3.02
N ASN A 191 -0.94 -19.77 -1.74
CA ASN A 191 0.44 -19.86 -1.27
C ASN A 191 0.57 -20.96 -0.18
N PRO A 192 0.56 -22.25 -0.58
CA PRO A 192 0.46 -23.38 0.35
C PRO A 192 1.68 -23.59 1.27
N ASN A 193 2.77 -22.87 1.03
CA ASN A 193 3.96 -22.84 1.88
C ASN A 193 3.81 -21.93 3.11
N PHE A 194 2.78 -21.07 3.16
CA PHE A 194 2.49 -20.22 4.31
C PHE A 194 1.48 -20.88 5.26
N LYS A 195 1.56 -20.49 6.54
CA LYS A 195 0.61 -20.87 7.59
C LYS A 195 -0.17 -19.65 8.10
N PRO A 196 -1.30 -19.85 8.80
CA PRO A 196 -2.15 -18.74 9.25
C PRO A 196 -1.44 -17.68 10.11
N ASP A 197 -0.44 -18.07 10.88
CA ASP A 197 0.37 -17.21 11.76
C ASP A 197 1.53 -16.50 11.03
N MET A 198 1.62 -16.68 9.71
CA MET A 198 2.63 -16.06 8.84
C MET A 198 2.04 -14.96 7.95
N ILE A 199 0.73 -14.75 8.01
CA ILE A 199 -0.01 -13.78 7.18
C ILE A 199 -0.94 -12.95 8.06
N ALA A 200 -0.85 -11.63 7.97
CA ALA A 200 -1.75 -10.70 8.63
C ALA A 200 -2.50 -9.81 7.63
N VAL A 201 -3.78 -9.57 7.91
CA VAL A 201 -4.62 -8.65 7.15
C VAL A 201 -4.74 -7.34 7.92
N VAL A 202 -4.49 -6.22 7.26
CA VAL A 202 -4.60 -4.87 7.83
C VAL A 202 -5.79 -4.17 7.20
N CYS A 203 -6.64 -3.58 8.03
CA CYS A 203 -7.72 -2.71 7.55
C CYS A 203 -7.64 -1.32 8.19
N SER A 204 -8.09 -0.30 7.47
CA SER A 204 -8.09 1.10 7.92
C SER A 204 -9.31 1.87 7.42
N GLY A 205 -9.41 3.13 7.82
CA GLY A 205 -10.45 4.05 7.35
C GLY A 205 -11.79 3.90 8.06
N ALA A 206 -12.70 4.81 7.71
CA ALA A 206 -14.07 4.83 8.24
C ALA A 206 -14.84 3.57 7.81
N ASP A 207 -14.71 3.17 6.54
CA ASP A 207 -15.41 2.01 5.94
C ASP A 207 -14.72 0.68 6.21
N LYS A 208 -13.68 0.65 7.06
CA LYS A 208 -12.87 -0.54 7.36
C LYS A 208 -12.36 -1.21 6.09
N GLY A 209 -11.79 -0.41 5.20
CA GLY A 209 -11.23 -0.83 3.92
C GLY A 209 -10.02 -1.74 4.08
N LEU A 210 -9.84 -2.69 3.15
CA LEU A 210 -8.62 -3.48 3.06
C LEU A 210 -7.45 -2.56 2.77
N LYS A 211 -6.47 -2.51 3.66
CA LYS A 211 -5.28 -1.67 3.51
C LYS A 211 -4.11 -2.47 2.99
N GLU A 212 -3.78 -3.56 3.70
CA GLU A 212 -2.59 -4.35 3.39
C GLU A 212 -2.82 -5.83 3.68
N VAL A 213 -2.02 -6.66 3.02
CA VAL A 213 -1.72 -8.03 3.46
C VAL A 213 -0.23 -8.11 3.70
N ARG A 214 0.17 -8.59 4.87
CA ARG A 214 1.57 -8.72 5.27
C ARG A 214 1.93 -10.19 5.37
N LEU A 215 3.06 -10.56 4.79
CA LEU A 215 3.59 -11.92 4.83
C LEU A 215 4.97 -11.90 5.51
N CYS A 216 5.15 -12.72 6.52
CA CYS A 216 6.40 -12.76 7.28
C CYS A 216 7.35 -13.80 6.70
N VAL A 217 8.58 -13.37 6.44
CA VAL A 217 9.63 -14.21 5.86
C VAL A 217 10.93 -14.02 6.63
N SER A 218 11.73 -15.07 6.71
CA SER A 218 13.07 -15.03 7.29
C SER A 218 14.00 -14.18 6.44
N LYS A 219 15.23 -13.93 6.94
CA LYS A 219 16.22 -13.12 6.20
C LYS A 219 16.63 -13.75 4.86
N ASP A 220 16.54 -15.07 4.76
CA ASP A 220 16.71 -15.88 3.56
C ASP A 220 15.38 -16.13 2.83
N GLY A 221 14.35 -15.33 3.09
CA GLY A 221 13.13 -15.31 2.28
C GLY A 221 12.21 -16.52 2.43
N GLN A 222 12.42 -17.39 3.42
CA GLN A 222 11.52 -18.51 3.69
C GLN A 222 10.32 -18.06 4.53
N PRO A 223 9.12 -18.61 4.32
CA PRO A 223 7.97 -18.34 5.20
C PRO A 223 8.30 -18.65 6.66
N ARG A 224 7.90 -17.75 7.57
CA ARG A 224 8.01 -17.98 9.01
C ARG A 224 6.86 -17.30 9.76
N THR A 225 6.66 -17.72 11.00
CA THR A 225 5.70 -17.09 11.91
C THR A 225 6.07 -15.62 12.13
N CYS A 226 5.05 -14.77 12.10
CA CYS A 226 5.19 -13.35 12.39
C CYS A 226 5.42 -13.08 13.88
N GLY A 227 6.05 -11.95 14.19
CA GLY A 227 6.18 -11.46 15.56
C GLY A 227 4.90 -10.79 16.07
N GLN A 228 5.02 -10.08 17.19
CA GLN A 228 3.90 -9.43 17.87
C GLN A 228 3.30 -8.24 17.09
N ASN A 229 4.03 -7.69 16.12
CA ASN A 229 3.59 -6.53 15.34
C ASN A 229 2.44 -6.89 14.40
N GLU A 230 2.39 -8.14 13.94
CA GLU A 230 1.37 -8.70 13.05
C GLU A 230 0.17 -9.29 13.81
N ASN A 231 -0.12 -8.74 14.99
CA ASN A 231 -1.28 -9.17 15.76
C ASN A 231 -2.59 -8.83 15.01
N GLN A 232 -3.25 -9.86 14.50
CA GLN A 232 -4.46 -9.74 13.68
C GLN A 232 -5.59 -8.93 14.34
N SER A 233 -5.83 -9.10 15.65
CA SER A 233 -6.93 -8.40 16.32
C SER A 233 -6.65 -6.90 16.50
N LYS A 234 -5.38 -6.50 16.50
CA LYS A 234 -4.98 -5.08 16.50
C LYS A 234 -4.98 -4.48 15.11
N LEU A 235 -4.58 -5.25 14.10
CA LEU A 235 -4.45 -4.79 12.71
C LEU A 235 -5.78 -4.76 11.96
N CYS A 236 -6.72 -5.64 12.31
CA CYS A 236 -8.06 -5.64 11.74
C CYS A 236 -9.04 -6.41 12.64
N SER A 237 -9.81 -5.67 13.44
CA SER A 237 -10.79 -6.22 14.40
C SER A 237 -12.22 -6.32 13.87
N THR A 238 -12.49 -5.88 12.64
CA THR A 238 -13.82 -5.93 12.04
C THR A 238 -14.18 -7.33 11.55
N ASP A 239 -15.46 -7.68 11.60
CA ASP A 239 -15.98 -8.92 11.02
C ASP A 239 -16.03 -8.89 9.49
N ARG A 240 -16.06 -7.68 8.92
CA ARG A 240 -16.20 -7.43 7.49
C ARG A 240 -15.29 -6.28 7.06
N VAL A 241 -14.54 -6.52 6.00
CA VAL A 241 -13.61 -5.59 5.37
C VAL A 241 -14.18 -5.18 4.02
N PHE A 242 -14.26 -3.88 3.78
CA PHE A 242 -14.65 -3.33 2.49
C PHE A 242 -13.47 -3.42 1.52
N ILE A 243 -13.71 -3.92 0.31
CA ILE A 243 -12.68 -4.08 -0.71
C ILE A 243 -13.14 -3.31 -1.95
N PRO A 244 -12.63 -2.09 -2.17
CA PRO A 244 -12.97 -1.33 -3.36
C PRO A 244 -12.41 -1.99 -4.63
N PRO A 245 -13.09 -1.86 -5.78
CA PRO A 245 -12.64 -2.46 -7.04
C PRO A 245 -11.41 -1.76 -7.59
N THR A 246 -10.68 -2.45 -8.45
CA THR A 246 -9.58 -1.85 -9.22
C THR A 246 -10.15 -0.94 -10.30
N ARG A 247 -9.74 0.33 -10.29
CA ARG A 247 -10.16 1.34 -11.29
C ARG A 247 -9.00 1.67 -12.21
N SER A 248 -9.28 1.82 -13.50
CA SER A 248 -8.38 2.57 -14.39
C SER A 248 -8.67 4.03 -14.11
N ALA A 249 -7.64 4.84 -13.94
CA ALA A 249 -7.74 6.29 -13.75
C ALA A 249 -8.31 7.07 -14.96
N ALA A 250 -8.86 6.37 -15.95
CA ALA A 250 -9.49 6.92 -17.12
C ALA A 250 -10.90 6.31 -17.31
N SER A 251 -11.83 6.54 -16.37
CA SER A 251 -13.26 6.49 -16.67
C SER A 251 -14.11 7.06 -15.53
N GLN A 252 -14.58 8.30 -15.73
CA GLN A 252 -15.99 8.70 -15.68
C GLN A 252 -16.96 7.88 -14.80
N ASP A 253 -16.70 7.73 -13.50
CA ASP A 253 -17.74 7.27 -12.58
C ASP A 253 -17.45 7.69 -11.13
N SER A 254 -17.24 8.99 -10.93
CA SER A 254 -17.49 9.59 -9.63
C SER A 254 -19.01 9.66 -9.45
N PRO A 255 -19.61 8.98 -8.45
CA PRO A 255 -20.99 9.26 -8.06
C PRO A 255 -20.99 10.60 -7.33
N GLY A 256 -20.95 11.70 -8.08
CA GLY A 256 -20.84 13.04 -7.52
C GLY A 256 -21.02 14.12 -8.58
N ARG A 257 -22.23 14.71 -8.59
CA ARG A 257 -22.72 15.82 -9.43
C ARG A 257 -23.11 15.47 -10.86
N ARG A 258 -24.22 14.73 -11.00
CA ARG A 258 -25.20 15.13 -12.03
C ARG A 258 -25.84 16.41 -11.53
N SER A 259 -25.54 17.54 -12.18
CA SER A 259 -26.39 18.72 -12.08
C SER A 259 -27.81 18.31 -12.48
N PRO A 260 -28.86 18.65 -11.71
CA PRO A 260 -30.22 18.44 -12.19
C PRO A 260 -30.40 19.25 -13.48
N PRO A 261 -31.18 18.76 -14.47
CA PRO A 261 -31.60 19.60 -15.57
C PRO A 261 -32.34 20.80 -14.99
N ALA A 262 -32.05 21.99 -15.52
CA ALA A 262 -32.66 23.23 -15.08
C ALA A 262 -34.18 23.10 -15.11
N ASP A 263 -34.78 23.20 -13.93
CA ASP A 263 -36.22 23.24 -13.72
C ASP A 263 -36.73 24.54 -14.36
N THR A 264 -37.34 24.43 -15.54
CA THR A 264 -38.15 25.51 -16.12
C THR A 264 -39.35 25.70 -15.22
N GLY A 265 -39.41 26.86 -14.57
CA GLY A 265 -40.49 27.25 -13.67
C GLY A 265 -41.88 27.26 -14.31
N PRO A 266 -42.94 27.34 -13.48
CA PRO A 266 -44.27 26.89 -13.83
C PRO A 266 -45.06 27.90 -14.66
N ALA A 267 -45.82 27.38 -15.61
CA ALA A 267 -46.87 28.11 -16.31
C ALA A 267 -48.05 28.39 -15.36
N SER A 268 -48.42 29.66 -15.24
CA SER A 268 -49.72 30.08 -14.69
C SER A 268 -50.69 30.43 -15.82
N THR A 269 -51.93 30.05 -15.56
CA THR A 269 -53.18 30.10 -16.32
C THR A 269 -53.57 31.44 -16.97
N GLY A 270 -54.06 31.33 -18.22
CA GLY A 270 -55.40 31.83 -18.59
C GLY A 270 -55.47 33.09 -19.46
N GLN A 271 -55.88 32.95 -20.74
CA GLN A 271 -57.03 33.68 -21.33
C GLN A 271 -57.28 33.29 -22.79
N GLN A 272 -58.57 33.18 -23.11
CA GLN A 272 -59.16 32.89 -24.42
C GLN A 272 -58.99 34.04 -25.42
N SER A 273 -58.78 33.73 -26.71
CA SER A 273 -59.55 34.25 -27.87
C SER A 273 -58.94 33.82 -29.22
N PRO A 274 -59.72 33.79 -30.33
CA PRO A 274 -59.46 32.92 -31.48
C PRO A 274 -58.84 33.60 -32.73
N LEU A 275 -58.20 32.76 -33.55
CA LEU A 275 -57.90 32.78 -35.01
C LEU A 275 -57.84 34.12 -35.78
N PRO A 276 -56.88 34.22 -36.74
CA PRO A 276 -57.28 33.93 -38.13
C PRO A 276 -56.24 33.09 -38.91
N GLY A 277 -56.72 32.34 -39.92
CA GLY A 277 -55.89 31.66 -40.93
C GLY A 277 -55.09 32.64 -41.80
N PRO A 278 -54.27 32.18 -42.76
CA PRO A 278 -54.82 31.47 -43.92
C PRO A 278 -53.92 30.35 -44.54
N ARG A 279 -54.60 29.52 -45.33
CA ARG A 279 -54.24 28.89 -46.62
C ARG A 279 -52.79 28.48 -46.87
N MET A 280 -52.58 27.18 -47.07
CA MET A 280 -51.64 26.66 -48.07
C MET A 280 -52.32 25.56 -48.87
N ASP A 281 -52.36 25.76 -50.18
CA ASP A 281 -52.90 24.87 -51.19
C ASP A 281 -52.04 23.62 -51.38
N TYR A 282 -52.74 22.59 -51.84
CA TYR A 282 -52.32 21.31 -52.42
C TYR A 282 -51.04 21.39 -53.27
N ASP A 283 -50.22 20.33 -53.30
CA ASP A 283 -50.40 19.23 -54.26
C ASP A 283 -49.33 18.13 -54.16
N TYR A 284 -49.76 16.97 -54.64
CA TYR A 284 -49.15 15.67 -54.86
C TYR A 284 -47.66 15.59 -55.24
N GLY A 285 -47.02 14.55 -54.69
CA GLY A 285 -46.69 13.42 -55.56
C GLY A 285 -45.22 13.07 -55.80
N ARG A 286 -44.94 11.80 -55.48
CA ARG A 286 -44.19 10.81 -56.27
C ARG A 286 -42.64 10.84 -56.28
N ARG A 287 -42.11 9.84 -55.57
CA ARG A 287 -41.14 8.78 -55.95
C ARG A 287 -39.80 9.14 -56.64
N ALA A 288 -38.79 8.47 -56.06
CA ALA A 288 -37.64 7.79 -56.70
C ALA A 288 -36.59 8.71 -57.34
N GLN A 289 -35.30 8.54 -57.13
CA GLN A 289 -34.49 7.37 -56.77
C GLN A 289 -33.37 7.78 -55.80
#